data_AF-A0A251WB14-F1
#
_entry.id   AF-A0A251WB14-F1
#
_cell.length_a   1.000
_cell.length_b   1.000
_cell.length_c   1.000
_cell.angle_alpha   90.00
_cell.angle_beta   90.00
_cell.angle_gamma   90.00
#
_symmetry.space_group_name_H-M   'P 1'
#
loop_
_entity.id
_entity.type
_entity.pdbx_description
1 polymer ?
#
loop_
_entity_poly.entity_id
_entity_poly.type
_entity_poly.pdbx_seq_one_letter_code
_entity_poly.pdbx_strand_id
1 'polypeptide(L)'
;MLNKSVLELFSPDDVISFQPIGQTHLRPQMHKVSAFRKVLENALTESNLAEVINQYLKNNALETYSHYKTGHGRQECSHYQNWFSEGVACETLKTDGSGWQPGKMKITVQINVEFCPNDLESEASPLDEIRQTISDQ
;
A
#
# COMPACT_ATOMS: atom_id res chain seq x y z
N MET A 1 1.02 -7.36 -19.90
CA MET A 1 1.00 -5.90 -19.72
C MET A 1 1.56 -5.62 -18.33
N LEU A 2 2.71 -4.94 -18.22
CA LEU A 2 3.27 -4.57 -16.93
C LEU A 2 2.45 -3.42 -16.36
N ASN A 3 1.70 -3.68 -15.30
CA ASN A 3 1.13 -2.64 -14.45
C ASN A 3 2.30 -1.98 -13.72
N LYS A 4 2.85 -0.89 -14.28
CA LYS A 4 3.79 -0.04 -13.55
C LYS A 4 2.99 0.82 -12.58
N SER A 5 3.37 0.80 -11.32
CA SER A 5 2.84 1.68 -10.28
C SER A 5 3.08 3.14 -10.71
N VAL A 6 2.02 3.94 -10.86
CA VAL A 6 2.10 5.32 -11.38
C VAL A 6 2.86 6.27 -10.43
N LEU A 7 3.05 5.95 -9.15
CA LEU A 7 4.02 6.67 -8.32
C LEU A 7 5.47 6.57 -8.80
N GLU A 8 5.81 5.65 -9.71
CA GLU A 8 7.10 5.70 -10.42
C GLU A 8 7.19 6.87 -11.42
N LEU A 9 6.05 7.46 -11.81
CA LEU A 9 6.00 8.63 -12.70
C LEU A 9 6.31 9.93 -11.95
N PHE A 10 6.21 9.94 -10.62
CA PHE A 10 6.55 11.10 -9.80
C PHE A 10 7.94 10.92 -9.17
N SER A 11 8.73 11.98 -9.21
CA SER A 11 9.98 12.08 -8.47
C SER A 11 9.69 12.07 -6.95
N PRO A 12 10.59 11.51 -6.12
CA PRO A 12 10.51 11.62 -4.66
C PRO A 12 10.35 13.06 -4.13
N ASP A 13 10.82 14.06 -4.90
CA ASP A 13 10.74 15.48 -4.56
C ASP A 13 9.49 16.21 -5.09
N ASP A 14 8.68 15.55 -5.93
CA ASP A 14 7.41 16.12 -6.39
C ASP A 14 6.46 16.35 -5.21
N VAL A 15 5.48 17.23 -5.40
CA VAL A 15 4.57 17.68 -4.34
C VAL A 15 3.14 17.31 -4.68
N ILE A 16 2.47 16.62 -3.76
CA ILE A 16 1.03 16.36 -3.79
C ILE A 16 0.33 17.40 -2.92
N SER A 17 -0.74 17.99 -3.44
CA SER A 17 -1.56 18.97 -2.72
C SER A 17 -2.97 18.43 -2.47
N PHE A 18 -3.42 18.48 -1.23
CA PHE A 18 -4.78 18.11 -0.84
C PHE A 18 -5.58 19.37 -0.51
N GLN A 19 -6.69 19.56 -1.23
CA GLN A 19 -7.63 20.64 -0.98
C GLN A 19 -8.56 20.26 0.18
N PRO A 20 -8.76 21.13 1.19
CA PRO A 20 -9.73 20.90 2.24
C PRO A 20 -11.15 20.92 1.66
N ILE A 21 -11.84 19.78 1.72
CA ILE A 21 -13.18 19.62 1.17
C ILE A 21 -14.14 20.57 1.91
N GLY A 22 -14.85 21.42 1.15
CA GLY A 22 -15.89 22.31 1.67
C GLY A 22 -15.40 23.56 2.39
N GLN A 23 -14.10 23.86 2.40
CA GLN A 23 -13.55 25.05 3.09
C GLN A 23 -12.53 25.78 2.21
N THR A 24 -13.04 26.65 1.34
CA THR A 24 -12.26 27.39 0.33
C THR A 24 -11.30 28.44 0.91
N HIS A 25 -11.42 28.78 2.19
CA HIS A 25 -10.54 29.74 2.86
C HIS A 25 -9.28 29.10 3.48
N LEU A 26 -9.25 27.77 3.59
CA LEU A 26 -8.11 27.08 4.15
C LEU A 26 -7.04 26.85 3.08
N ARG A 27 -5.78 27.00 3.48
CA ARG A 27 -4.64 26.74 2.59
C ARG A 27 -4.55 25.25 2.26
N PRO A 28 -4.25 24.89 1.01
CA PRO A 28 -4.00 23.50 0.64
C PRO A 28 -2.84 22.92 1.45
N GLN A 29 -2.96 21.66 1.86
CA GLN A 29 -1.86 20.95 2.47
C GLN A 29 -1.00 20.30 1.40
N MET A 30 0.29 20.64 1.39
CA MET A 30 1.26 20.19 0.40
C MET A 30 2.26 19.27 1.07
N HIS A 31 2.50 18.11 0.46
CA HIS A 31 3.42 17.10 0.96
C HIS A 31 4.30 16.58 -0.16
N LYS A 32 5.58 16.34 0.13
CA LYS A 32 6.45 15.63 -0.82
C LYS A 32 5.92 14.22 -1.06
N VAL A 33 6.02 13.73 -2.28
CA VAL A 33 5.66 12.35 -2.67
C VAL A 33 6.41 11.34 -1.82
N SER A 34 7.72 11.56 -1.59
CA SER A 34 8.53 10.70 -0.71
C SER A 34 8.01 10.62 0.73
N ALA A 35 7.60 11.75 1.30
CA ALA A 35 7.06 11.80 2.65
C ALA A 35 5.72 11.06 2.73
N PHE A 36 4.83 11.30 1.76
CA PHE A 36 3.56 10.59 1.64
C PHE A 36 3.76 9.07 1.52
N ARG A 37 4.68 8.64 0.64
CA ARG A 37 5.00 7.23 0.41
C ARG A 37 5.48 6.55 1.69
N LYS A 38 6.42 7.19 2.40
CA LYS A 38 6.95 6.66 3.66
C LYS A 38 5.88 6.49 4.72
N VAL A 39 4.99 7.47 4.87
CA VAL A 39 3.87 7.38 5.81
C VAL A 39 2.95 6.21 5.46
N LEU A 40 2.66 6.02 4.17
CA LEU A 40 1.82 4.93 3.68
C LEU A 40 2.48 3.56 3.90
N GLU A 41 3.78 3.44 3.62
CA GLU A 41 4.57 2.22 3.89
C GLU A 41 4.53 1.88 5.39
N ASN A 42 4.88 2.84 6.25
CA ASN A 42 4.85 2.66 7.70
C ASN A 42 3.44 2.29 8.18
N ALA A 43 2.40 2.94 7.67
CA ALA A 43 1.02 2.65 8.04
C ALA A 43 0.57 1.24 7.65
N LEU A 44 1.21 0.55 6.71
CA LEU A 44 0.88 -0.83 6.37
C LEU A 44 1.79 -1.84 7.04
N THR A 45 3.05 -1.48 7.35
CA THR A 45 4.01 -2.39 7.98
C THR A 45 4.01 -2.33 9.51
N GLU A 46 3.76 -1.15 10.09
CA GLU A 46 3.77 -0.91 11.54
C GLU A 46 2.36 -0.91 12.15
N SER A 47 1.31 -0.93 11.33
CA SER A 47 -0.07 -0.96 11.83
C SER A 47 -0.46 -2.31 12.42
N ASN A 48 -1.60 -2.30 13.11
CA ASN A 48 -2.33 -3.50 13.53
C ASN A 48 -2.89 -4.31 12.34
N LEU A 49 -2.49 -4.07 11.09
CA LEU A 49 -2.93 -4.84 9.93
C LEU A 49 -2.66 -6.33 10.12
N ALA A 50 -1.53 -6.68 10.72
CA ALA A 50 -1.24 -8.06 11.11
C ALA A 50 -2.32 -8.62 12.04
N GLU A 51 -2.71 -7.88 13.08
CA GLU A 51 -3.77 -8.29 14.00
C GLU A 51 -5.11 -8.45 13.28
N VAL A 52 -5.47 -7.49 12.43
CA VAL A 52 -6.69 -7.53 11.62
C VAL A 52 -6.73 -8.77 10.73
N ILE A 53 -5.64 -9.07 10.00
CA ILE A 53 -5.55 -10.28 9.17
C ILE A 53 -5.80 -11.53 10.01
N ASN A 54 -5.19 -11.63 11.20
CA ASN A 54 -5.40 -12.81 12.06
C ASN A 54 -6.82 -12.89 12.60
N GLN A 55 -7.44 -11.77 12.98
CA GLN A 55 -8.84 -11.75 13.39
C GLN A 55 -9.75 -12.23 12.26
N TYR A 56 -9.52 -11.76 11.02
CA TYR A 56 -10.27 -12.22 9.86
C TYR A 56 -10.04 -13.71 9.57
N LEU A 57 -8.80 -14.21 9.61
CA LEU A 57 -8.50 -15.63 9.42
C LEU A 57 -9.20 -16.48 10.48
N LYS A 58 -9.10 -16.09 11.75
CA LYS A 58 -9.78 -16.77 12.87
C LYS A 58 -11.30 -16.81 12.68
N ASN A 59 -11.90 -15.67 12.32
CA ASN A 59 -13.34 -15.58 12.08
C ASN A 59 -13.81 -16.43 10.88
N ASN A 60 -12.90 -16.80 9.98
CA ASN A 60 -13.15 -17.68 8.84
C ASN A 60 -12.66 -19.12 9.06
N ALA A 61 -12.43 -19.52 10.32
CA ALA A 61 -11.95 -20.87 10.69
C ALA A 61 -10.59 -21.27 10.07
N LEU A 62 -9.77 -20.29 9.70
CA LEU A 62 -8.39 -20.46 9.25
C LEU A 62 -7.42 -20.13 10.38
N GLU A 63 -7.66 -20.66 11.58
CA GLU A 63 -6.80 -20.39 12.74
C GLU A 63 -5.35 -20.77 12.44
N THR A 64 -4.46 -19.77 12.49
CA THR A 64 -3.03 -19.98 12.34
C THR A 64 -2.39 -20.06 13.73
N TYR A 65 -1.99 -21.25 14.16
CA TYR A 65 -1.30 -21.43 15.43
C TYR A 65 0.19 -21.15 15.27
N SER A 66 0.70 -20.06 15.86
CA SER A 66 2.14 -19.91 16.07
C SER A 66 2.50 -20.43 17.46
N HIS A 67 2.87 -21.70 17.58
CA HIS A 67 3.44 -22.22 18.82
C HIS A 67 4.96 -21.97 18.81
N TYR A 68 5.46 -21.15 19.72
CA TYR A 68 6.88 -21.14 20.08
C TYR A 68 7.04 -21.48 21.56
N LYS A 69 8.03 -22.32 21.86
CA LYS A 69 8.42 -22.61 23.24
C LYS A 69 9.28 -21.45 23.73
N THR A 70 8.78 -20.68 24.69
CA THR A 70 9.66 -19.85 25.52
C THR A 70 10.29 -20.76 26.59
N GLY A 71 11.49 -20.43 27.07
CA GLY A 71 12.21 -21.24 28.07
C GLY A 71 11.47 -21.45 29.41
N HIS A 72 10.31 -20.80 29.58
CA HIS A 72 9.43 -20.89 30.74
C HIS A 72 8.01 -21.30 30.30
N GLY A 73 7.87 -22.54 29.82
CA GLY A 73 6.57 -23.14 29.50
C GLY A 73 6.04 -22.86 28.08
N ARG A 74 4.94 -23.55 27.72
CA ARG A 74 4.18 -23.28 26.49
C ARG A 74 3.44 -21.96 26.68
N GLN A 75 4.08 -20.85 26.32
CA GLN A 75 3.37 -19.59 26.16
C GLN A 75 2.92 -19.49 24.70
N GLU A 76 1.62 -19.61 24.48
CA GLU A 76 1.00 -19.28 23.20
C GLU A 76 1.01 -17.77 23.05
N CYS A 77 2.15 -17.22 22.65
CA CYS A 77 2.20 -15.85 22.23
C CYS A 77 1.99 -15.86 20.71
N SER A 78 1.09 -15.04 20.22
CA SER A 78 0.83 -14.90 18.81
C SER A 78 1.72 -13.78 18.28
N HIS A 79 2.88 -14.12 17.70
CA HIS A 79 3.70 -13.12 17.01
C HIS A 79 3.07 -12.78 15.65
N TYR A 80 1.90 -12.14 15.68
CA TYR A 80 1.20 -11.66 14.49
C TYR A 80 2.08 -10.71 13.67
N GLN A 81 2.98 -9.97 14.32
CA GLN A 81 3.94 -9.10 13.64
C GLN A 81 4.86 -9.85 12.65
N ASN A 82 5.01 -11.17 12.80
CA ASN A 82 5.88 -11.96 11.92
C ASN A 82 5.32 -12.14 10.51
N TRP A 83 4.03 -11.90 10.27
CA TRP A 83 3.44 -11.99 8.93
C TRP A 83 4.20 -11.16 7.88
N PHE A 84 4.70 -9.98 8.26
CA PHE A 84 5.41 -9.06 7.35
C PHE A 84 6.94 -9.10 7.49
N SER A 85 7.47 -9.64 8.60
CA SER A 85 8.92 -9.73 8.85
C SER A 85 9.48 -11.12 8.53
N GLU A 86 9.46 -12.05 9.49
CA GLU A 86 10.12 -13.36 9.41
C GLU A 86 9.28 -14.47 8.77
N GLY A 87 7.98 -14.22 8.58
CA GLY A 87 6.98 -15.19 8.18
C GLY A 87 6.46 -16.03 9.35
N VAL A 88 5.27 -16.59 9.18
CA VAL A 88 4.62 -17.50 10.11
C VAL A 88 4.88 -18.93 9.67
N ALA A 89 5.33 -19.80 10.59
CA ALA A 89 5.61 -21.20 10.28
C ALA A 89 4.34 -21.94 9.82
N CYS A 90 4.47 -22.76 8.78
CA CYS A 90 3.39 -23.57 8.23
C CYS A 90 3.93 -24.80 7.51
N GLU A 91 3.05 -25.72 7.13
CA GLU A 91 3.38 -26.87 6.27
C GLU A 91 2.48 -26.85 5.03
N THR A 92 3.01 -27.26 3.88
CA THR A 92 2.24 -27.39 2.64
C THR A 92 2.25 -28.83 2.17
N LEU A 93 1.10 -29.38 1.79
CA LEU A 93 0.99 -30.69 1.17
C LEU A 93 0.81 -30.50 -0.33
N LYS A 94 1.81 -30.91 -1.11
CA LYS A 94 1.68 -30.94 -2.57
C LYS A 94 0.86 -32.15 -2.99
N THR A 95 -0.02 -31.97 -3.96
CA THR A 95 -0.87 -33.04 -4.52
C THR A 95 -0.11 -34.03 -5.41
N ASP A 96 1.16 -33.75 -5.71
CA ASP A 96 2.06 -34.59 -6.51
C ASP A 96 2.64 -35.79 -5.73
N GLY A 97 2.23 -35.99 -4.48
CA GLY A 97 2.70 -37.09 -3.64
C GLY A 97 3.97 -36.76 -2.85
N SER A 98 4.48 -35.52 -2.89
CA SER A 98 5.70 -35.10 -2.16
C SER A 98 5.54 -34.99 -0.63
N GLY A 99 4.37 -35.31 -0.08
CA GLY A 99 4.09 -35.23 1.36
C GLY A 99 4.03 -33.80 1.92
N TRP A 100 3.95 -33.69 3.25
CA TRP A 100 3.97 -32.41 3.97
C TRP A 100 5.37 -31.81 3.94
N GLN A 101 5.46 -30.54 3.54
CA GLN A 101 6.71 -29.77 3.43
C GLN A 101 6.68 -28.60 4.41
N PRO A 102 7.58 -28.55 5.42
CA PRO A 102 7.65 -27.44 6.34
C PRO A 102 8.19 -26.18 5.66
N GLY A 103 7.67 -25.04 6.06
CA GLY A 103 8.05 -23.74 5.53
C GLY A 103 7.55 -22.59 6.38
N LYS A 104 7.57 -21.39 5.79
CA LYS A 104 7.00 -20.19 6.37
C LYS A 104 6.16 -19.46 5.34
N MET A 105 5.00 -18.97 5.76
CA MET A 105 4.17 -18.08 4.98
C MET A 105 4.47 -16.64 5.39
N LYS A 106 4.96 -15.84 4.45
CA LYS A 106 5.26 -14.42 4.63
C LYS A 106 4.39 -13.61 3.68
N ILE A 107 3.72 -12.60 4.21
CA ILE A 107 2.94 -11.64 3.42
C ILE A 107 3.87 -10.51 3.03
N THR A 108 3.92 -10.23 1.73
CA THR A 108 4.63 -9.07 1.18
C THR A 108 3.59 -8.14 0.58
N VAL A 109 3.54 -6.89 1.06
CA VAL A 109 2.61 -5.87 0.57
C VAL A 109 3.33 -5.02 -0.47
N GLN A 110 2.78 -4.98 -1.68
CA GLN A 110 3.20 -4.05 -2.72
C GLN A 110 2.14 -2.97 -2.85
N ILE A 111 2.53 -1.72 -2.66
CA ILE A 111 1.61 -0.58 -2.70
C ILE A 111 1.69 0.06 -4.08
N ASN A 112 0.56 0.02 -4.79
CA ASN A 112 0.36 0.76 -6.03
C ASN A 112 -0.55 1.93 -5.74
N VAL A 113 -0.04 3.16 -5.88
CA VAL A 113 -0.86 4.37 -5.82
C VAL A 113 -0.93 4.94 -7.23
N GLU A 114 -2.14 5.32 -7.62
CA GLU A 114 -2.48 5.87 -8.91
C GLU A 114 -2.94 7.31 -8.73
N PHE A 115 -2.40 8.23 -9.55
CA PHE A 115 -2.93 9.57 -9.69
C PHE A 115 -3.87 9.58 -10.87
N CYS A 116 -5.15 9.81 -10.61
CA CYS A 116 -6.19 9.93 -11.63
C CYS A 116 -6.42 11.43 -11.89
N PRO A 117 -5.74 12.06 -12.85
CA PRO A 117 -6.12 13.40 -13.26
C PRO A 117 -7.56 13.35 -13.74
N ASN A 118 -8.35 14.37 -13.42
CA ASN A 118 -9.58 14.56 -14.16
C ASN A 118 -9.19 14.73 -15.63
N ASP A 119 -9.89 14.03 -16.53
CA ASP A 119 -9.77 14.27 -17.96
C ASP A 119 -9.84 15.78 -18.14
N LEU A 120 -8.72 16.38 -18.52
CA LEU A 120 -8.71 17.75 -18.96
C LEU A 120 -9.54 17.71 -20.24
N GLU A 121 -10.84 18.01 -20.14
CA GLU A 121 -11.49 18.71 -21.24
C GLU A 121 -10.48 19.79 -21.61
N SER A 122 -9.98 19.73 -22.84
CA SER A 122 -9.03 20.71 -23.34
C SER A 122 -9.77 22.04 -23.34
N GLU A 123 -9.78 22.72 -22.20
CA GLU A 123 -10.02 24.14 -22.10
C GLU A 123 -8.90 24.72 -22.96
N ALA A 124 -9.22 24.97 -24.23
CA ALA A 124 -8.38 25.74 -25.13
C ALA A 124 -7.87 26.91 -24.30
N SER A 125 -6.55 27.06 -24.22
CA SER A 125 -6.00 28.07 -23.35
C SER A 125 -6.61 29.40 -23.80
N PRO A 126 -7.11 30.27 -22.92
CA PRO A 126 -7.57 31.60 -23.34
C PRO A 126 -6.46 32.41 -24.04
N LEU A 127 -5.19 31.95 -23.97
CA LEU A 127 -4.05 32.48 -24.73
C LEU A 127 -3.96 31.95 -26.18
N ASP A 128 -4.62 30.85 -26.51
CA ASP A 128 -4.62 30.29 -27.87
C ASP A 128 -5.41 31.17 -28.84
N GLU A 129 -6.49 31.81 -28.37
CA GLU A 129 -7.22 32.84 -29.14
C GLU A 129 -6.33 34.05 -29.48
N ILE A 130 -5.45 34.46 -28.55
CA ILE A 130 -4.53 35.58 -28.74
C ILE A 130 -3.43 35.22 -29.77
N ARG A 131 -2.91 33.99 -29.72
CA ARG A 131 -1.88 33.52 -30.66
C ARG A 131 -2.39 33.42 -32.11
N GLN A 132 -3.65 33.05 -32.29
CA GLN A 132 -4.30 33.07 -33.61
C GLN A 132 -4.46 34.50 -34.13
N THR A 133 -4.87 35.43 -33.27
CA THR A 133 -5.07 36.84 -33.65
C THR A 133 -3.76 37.55 -34.06
N ILE A 134 -2.62 37.17 -33.48
CA ILE A 134 -1.30 37.75 -33.79
C ILE A 134 -0.70 37.17 -35.09
N SER A 135 -1.11 35.96 -35.49
CA SER A 135 -0.57 35.30 -36.69
C SER A 135 -1.29 35.70 -37.99
N ASP A 136 -2.45 36.37 -37.89
CA ASP A 136 -3.25 36.86 -39.02
C ASP A 136 -3.00 38.36 -39.35
N GLN A 137 -1.93 38.97 -38.83
CA GLN A 137 -1.45 40.32 -39.19
C GLN A 137 -0.12 40.26 -39.95
#